data_AF-A0A3D1H570-F1
#
_entry.id   AF-A0A3D1H570-F1
#
_cell.length_a   1.000
_cell.length_b   1.000
_cell.length_c   1.000
_cell.angle_alpha   90.00
_cell.angle_beta   90.00
_cell.angle_gamma   90.00
#
_symmetry.space_group_name_H-M   'P 1'
#
loop_
_entity.id
_entity.type
_entity.pdbx_description
1 polymer ?
#
loop_
_entity_poly.entity_id
_entity_poly.type
_entity_poly.pdbx_seq_one_letter_code
_entity_poly.pdbx_strand_id
1 'polypeptide(L)' 'ASALISLPLKYMHTTVETVAYSDIEDCIQLMYHTLCQLQAGHDFRYFK' A
#
# COMPACT_ATOMS: atom_id res chain seq x y z
N ALA A 1 14.17 -4.62 6.74
CA ALA A 1 13.92 -3.60 5.71
C ALA A 1 12.43 -3.31 5.69
N SER A 2 12.01 -2.05 5.63
CA SER A 2 10.59 -1.66 5.48
C SER A 2 10.20 -1.64 4.01
N ALA A 3 8.92 -1.87 3.74
CA ALA A 3 8.28 -1.53 2.48
C ALA A 3 7.04 -0.67 2.76
N LEU A 4 6.80 0.32 1.90
CA LEU A 4 5.58 1.14 1.89
C LEU A 4 4.78 0.76 0.64
N ILE A 5 3.51 0.42 0.82
CA ILE A 5 2.55 0.28 -0.28
C ILE A 5 1.76 1.58 -0.34
N SER A 6 1.85 2.30 -1.46
CA SER A 6 1.10 3.53 -1.67
C SER A 6 0.72 3.72 -3.14
N LEU A 7 -0.32 4.51 -3.36
CA LEU A 7 -0.81 4.86 -4.69
C LEU A 7 0.11 5.90 -5.35
N PRO A 8 0.39 5.79 -6.66
CA PRO A 8 1.03 6.86 -7.41
C PRO A 8 0.00 7.98 -7.67
N LEU A 9 0.11 9.08 -6.92
CA LEU A 9 -0.77 10.25 -7.08
C LEU A 9 -0.08 11.49 -7.64
N LYS A 10 -0.86 12.31 -8.34
CA LYS A 10 -0.47 13.65 -8.77
C LYS A 10 -1.07 14.71 -7.85
N TYR A 11 -0.31 15.78 -7.64
CA TYR A 11 -0.69 16.95 -6.84
C TYR A 11 -0.93 16.65 -5.36
N MET A 12 -0.09 15.79 -4.76
CA MET A 12 -0.12 15.49 -3.32
C MET A 12 -0.05 16.78 -2.49
N HIS A 13 -0.87 16.86 -1.44
CA HIS A 13 -1.02 18.02 -0.55
C HIS A 13 -1.62 19.27 -1.19
N THR A 14 -2.37 19.12 -2.28
CA THR A 14 -3.17 20.21 -2.86
C THR A 14 -4.66 19.94 -2.68
N THR A 15 -5.51 20.94 -2.95
CA THR A 15 -6.96 20.82 -2.81
C THR A 15 -7.58 19.82 -3.78
N VAL A 16 -6.87 19.45 -4.86
CA VAL A 16 -7.32 18.48 -5.85
C VAL A 16 -6.17 17.53 -6.17
N GLU A 17 -6.28 16.30 -5.67
CA GLU A 17 -5.36 15.21 -5.99
C GLU A 17 -5.94 14.34 -7.11
N THR A 18 -5.08 13.75 -7.95
CA THR A 18 -5.52 12.94 -9.10
C THR A 18 -4.75 11.64 -9.18
N VAL A 19 -5.48 10.54 -9.41
CA VAL A 19 -4.94 9.17 -9.52
C VAL A 19 -5.62 8.47 -10.69
N ALA A 20 -4.93 7.54 -11.35
CA ALA A 20 -5.54 6.70 -12.37
C ALA A 20 -6.35 5.56 -11.71
N TYR A 21 -7.52 5.24 -12.27
CA TYR A 21 -8.37 4.17 -11.75
C TYR A 21 -7.66 2.80 -11.74
N SER A 22 -6.86 2.50 -12.76
CA SER A 22 -6.06 1.27 -12.82
C SER A 22 -5.10 1.14 -11.65
N ASP A 23 -4.43 2.22 -11.27
CA ASP A 23 -3.46 2.20 -10.17
C ASP A 23 -4.14 1.97 -8.81
N ILE A 24 -5.41 2.39 -8.68
CA ILE A 24 -6.24 2.10 -7.50
C ILE A 24 -6.54 0.61 -7.43
N GLU A 25 -7.00 0.02 -8.54
CA GLU A 25 -7.31 -1.41 -8.62
C GLU A 25 -6.08 -2.27 -8.34
N ASP A 26 -4.95 -1.93 -8.95
CA ASP A 26 -3.68 -2.65 -8.78
C ASP A 26 -3.15 -2.54 -7.34
N CYS A 27 -3.28 -1.37 -6.70
CA CYS A 27 -2.89 -1.20 -5.30
C CYS A 27 -3.78 -2.03 -4.35
N ILE A 28 -5.09 -2.12 -4.63
CA ILE A 28 -6.01 -2.97 -3.87
C ILE A 28 -5.60 -4.44 -4.00
N GLN A 29 -5.30 -4.91 -5.21
CA GLN A 29 -4.83 -6.28 -5.44
C GLN A 29 -3.53 -6.56 -4.71
N LEU A 30 -2.57 -5.63 -4.75
CA LEU A 30 -1.30 -5.76 -4.04
C LEU A 30 -1.50 -5.86 -2.53
N MET A 31 -2.34 -5.01 -1.93
CA MET A 31 -2.69 -5.09 -0.50
C MET A 31 -3.35 -6.42 -0.16
N TYR A 32 -4.30 -6.87 -0.96
CA TYR A 32 -5.01 -8.14 -0.76
C TYR A 32 -4.06 -9.34 -0.77
N HIS A 33 -3.24 -9.47 -1.82
CA HIS A 33 -2.29 -10.57 -1.94
C HIS A 33 -1.22 -10.55 -0.84
N THR A 34 -0.77 -9.36 -0.43
CA THR A 34 0.16 -9.20 0.69
C THR A 34 -0.43 -9.78 1.99
N LEU A 35 -1.69 -9.48 2.28
CA LEU A 35 -2.37 -10.00 3.47
C LEU A 35 -2.59 -11.52 3.39
N CYS A 36 -2.98 -12.05 2.22
CA CYS A 36 -3.17 -13.49 2.03
C CYS A 36 -1.89 -14.30 2.18
N GLN A 37 -0.72 -13.71 1.87
CA GLN A 37 0.57 -14.36 2.03
C GLN A 37 1.16 -14.25 3.44
N LEU A 38 0.53 -13.46 4.33
CA LEU A 38 1.05 -13.24 5.67
C LEU A 38 0.86 -14.48 6.56
N GLN A 39 1.94 -14.89 7.23
CA GLN A 39 1.90 -16.02 8.15
C GLN A 39 1.27 -15.62 9.49
N ALA A 40 0.56 -16.57 10.12
CA ALA A 40 -0.01 -16.36 11.44
C ALA A 40 1.10 -16.06 12.47
N GLY A 41 0.89 -15.03 13.31
CA GLY A 41 1.85 -14.62 14.33
C GLY A 41 3.04 -13.80 13.81
N HIS A 42 2.97 -13.28 12.59
CA HIS A 42 4.00 -12.38 12.08
C HIS A 42 4.13 -11.11 12.93
N ASP A 43 5.34 -10.83 13.42
CA ASP A 43 5.66 -9.65 14.24
C ASP A 43 6.36 -8.59 13.38
N PHE A 44 5.69 -7.44 13.20
CA PHE A 44 6.20 -6.32 12.39
C PHE A 44 7.07 -5.33 13.18
N ARG A 45 7.35 -5.59 14.46
CA ARG A 45 8.14 -4.68 15.29
C ARG A 45 9.61 -4.68 14.88
N TYR A 46 10.17 -3.47 14.76
CA TYR A 46 11.59 -3.27 14.47
C TYR A 46 12.49 -3.54 15.68
N PHE A 47 11.96 -3.32 16.89
CA PHE A 47 12.64 -3.55 18.16
C PHE A 47 11.74 -4.42 19.04
N LYS A 48 12.32 -5.38 19.75
CA LYS A 48 11.56 -6.31 20.62
C LYS A 48 11.07 -5.65 21.89
#